data_AF-A0A519NB87-F1
#
_entry.id   AF-A0A519NB87-F1
#
_cell.length_a   1.000
_cell.length_b   1.000
_cell.length_c   1.000
_cell.angle_alpha   90.00
_cell.angle_beta   90.00
_cell.angle_gamma   90.00
#
_symmetry.space_group_name_H-M   'P 1'
#
loop_
_entity.id
_entity.type
_entity.pdbx_description
1 polymer ?
#
loop_
_entity_poly.entity_id
_entity_poly.type
_entity_poly.pdbx_seq_one_letter_code
_entity_poly.pdbx_strand_id
1 'polypeptide(L)'
;MKTMGDRLMYLVGLQFDSLTDFASKTEINYSNLNQVKNNKRDLSMGQLTKLIEIFPNLNVAWLISGEGDSFHPSQSNVCEPREDYESELLVEKLFLKMLDNSKVMRKIAEIKANS
;
A
#
# COMPACT_ATOMS: atom_id res chain seq x y z
N MET A 1 8.46 -15.15 -15.57
CA MET A 1 8.97 -15.87 -14.38
C MET A 1 7.85 -16.74 -13.85
N LYS A 2 8.08 -18.04 -13.59
CA LYS A 2 6.99 -18.98 -13.29
C LYS A 2 6.72 -19.08 -11.79
N THR A 3 7.76 -19.22 -10.99
CA THR A 3 7.61 -19.46 -9.55
C THR A 3 8.02 -18.26 -8.71
N MET A 4 7.61 -18.30 -7.43
CA MET A 4 8.04 -17.33 -6.44
C MET A 4 9.56 -17.36 -6.22
N GLY A 5 10.18 -18.55 -6.35
CA GLY A 5 11.63 -18.71 -6.38
C GLY A 5 12.29 -17.97 -7.56
N ASP A 6 11.75 -18.07 -8.77
CA ASP A 6 12.27 -17.34 -9.94
C ASP A 6 12.20 -15.82 -9.72
N ARG A 7 11.08 -15.34 -9.16
CA ARG A 7 10.85 -13.92 -8.87
C ARG A 7 11.76 -13.41 -7.77
N LEU A 8 11.99 -14.21 -6.72
CA LEU A 8 12.98 -13.90 -5.69
C LEU A 8 14.38 -13.76 -6.30
N MET A 9 14.79 -14.71 -7.17
CA MET A 9 16.11 -14.65 -7.81
C MET A 9 16.25 -13.46 -8.75
N TYR A 10 15.17 -13.05 -9.41
CA TYR A 10 15.14 -11.79 -10.17
C TYR A 10 15.43 -10.59 -9.28
N LEU A 11 14.76 -10.48 -8.12
CA LEU A 11 15.01 -9.38 -7.18
C LEU A 11 16.44 -9.36 -6.65
N VAL A 12 17.00 -10.54 -6.34
CA VAL A 12 18.41 -10.69 -5.93
C VAL A 12 19.32 -10.09 -7.01
N GLY A 13 19.09 -10.44 -8.28
CA GLY A 13 19.91 -9.95 -9.40
C GLY A 13 19.80 -8.45 -9.71
N LEU A 14 18.89 -7.71 -9.08
CA LEU A 14 18.77 -6.26 -9.28
C LEU A 14 19.80 -5.46 -8.46
N GLN A 15 20.12 -5.91 -7.25
CA GLN A 15 20.90 -5.12 -6.28
C GLN A 15 21.98 -5.93 -5.54
N PHE A 16 22.02 -7.25 -5.70
CA PHE A 16 22.90 -8.14 -4.95
C PHE A 16 23.68 -9.05 -5.88
N ASP A 17 24.92 -9.35 -5.50
CA ASP A 17 25.78 -10.21 -6.31
C ASP A 17 25.43 -11.69 -6.21
N SER A 18 24.83 -12.09 -5.08
CA SER A 18 24.49 -13.49 -4.81
C SER A 18 23.35 -13.64 -3.81
N LEU A 19 22.76 -14.85 -3.76
CA LEU A 19 21.76 -15.19 -2.75
C LEU A 19 22.33 -15.13 -1.33
N THR A 20 23.62 -15.38 -1.16
CA THR A 20 24.33 -15.28 0.13
C THR A 20 24.42 -13.83 0.57
N ASP A 21 24.83 -12.93 -0.33
CA ASP A 21 24.89 -11.49 -0.05
C ASP A 21 23.50 -10.94 0.30
N PHE A 22 22.49 -11.30 -0.49
CA PHE A 22 21.10 -10.98 -0.20
C PHE A 22 20.66 -11.49 1.19
N ALA A 23 20.98 -12.74 1.55
CA ALA A 23 20.65 -13.30 2.87
C ALA A 23 21.30 -12.51 4.01
N SER A 24 22.57 -12.11 3.85
CA SER A 24 23.30 -11.31 4.83
C SER A 24 22.71 -9.90 4.99
N LYS A 25 22.31 -9.25 3.89
CA LYS A 25 21.77 -7.89 3.92
C LYS A 25 20.33 -7.81 4.40
N THR A 26 19.53 -8.83 4.10
CA THR A 26 18.12 -8.90 4.51
C THR A 26 17.95 -9.50 5.91
N GLU A 27 19.02 -10.05 6.50
CA GLU A 27 18.96 -10.89 7.70
C GLU A 27 17.90 -11.99 7.59
N ILE A 28 17.68 -12.51 6.39
CA ILE A 28 16.84 -13.67 6.15
C ILE A 28 17.76 -14.89 6.10
N ASN A 29 17.41 -15.93 6.84
CA ASN A 29 18.17 -17.17 6.85
C ASN A 29 18.35 -17.72 5.42
N TYR A 30 19.60 -17.94 5.01
CA TYR A 30 19.95 -18.45 3.68
C TYR A 30 19.27 -19.77 3.34
N SER A 31 19.15 -20.70 4.30
CA SER A 31 18.48 -21.98 4.09
C SER A 31 17.03 -21.79 3.70
N ASN A 32 16.33 -20.85 4.35
CA ASN A 32 14.94 -20.52 4.00
C ASN A 32 14.85 -19.98 2.57
N LEU A 33 15.73 -19.05 2.19
CA LEU A 33 15.77 -18.50 0.84
C LEU A 33 16.11 -19.56 -0.21
N ASN A 34 17.02 -20.47 0.10
CA ASN A 34 17.38 -21.57 -0.78
C ASN A 34 16.22 -22.57 -0.95
N GLN A 35 15.40 -22.78 0.08
CA GLN A 35 14.17 -23.57 -0.05
C GLN A 35 13.13 -22.84 -0.92
N VAL A 36 12.99 -21.51 -0.82
CA VAL A 36 12.12 -20.71 -1.70
C VAL A 36 12.58 -20.79 -3.16
N LYS A 37 13.88 -20.59 -3.40
CA LYS A 37 14.50 -20.74 -4.72
C LYS A 37 14.19 -22.11 -5.35
N ASN A 38 14.23 -23.16 -4.55
CA ASN A 38 13.96 -24.53 -4.99
C ASN A 38 12.46 -24.89 -4.96
N ASN A 39 11.56 -23.91 -4.80
CA ASN A 39 10.11 -24.08 -4.77
C ASN A 39 9.62 -25.08 -3.71
N LYS A 40 10.38 -25.23 -2.61
CA LYS A 40 10.02 -26.11 -1.49
C LYS A 40 9.13 -25.42 -0.46
N ARG A 41 9.12 -24.10 -0.46
CA ARG A 41 8.30 -23.25 0.42
C ARG A 41 8.13 -21.87 -0.19
N ASP A 42 7.17 -21.14 0.34
CA ASP A 42 7.00 -19.71 0.05
C ASP A 42 7.72 -18.83 1.10
N LEU A 43 7.77 -17.53 0.83
CA LEU A 43 8.23 -16.55 1.81
C LEU A 43 7.15 -16.35 2.87
N SER A 44 7.57 -16.28 4.13
CA SER A 44 6.68 -15.92 5.23
C SER A 44 6.38 -14.42 5.21
N MET A 45 5.32 -14.01 5.89
CA MET A 45 4.97 -12.59 6.02
C MET A 45 6.13 -11.74 6.58
N GLY A 46 6.84 -12.24 7.59
CA GLY A 46 8.02 -11.52 8.12
C GLY A 46 9.16 -11.36 7.11
N GLN A 47 9.33 -12.31 6.19
CA GLN A 47 10.30 -12.19 5.10
C GLN A 47 9.84 -11.20 4.02
N LEU A 48 8.53 -11.16 3.75
CA LEU A 48 7.93 -10.16 2.85
C LEU A 48 8.09 -8.74 3.39
N THR A 49 7.89 -8.52 4.69
CA THR A 49 8.10 -7.20 5.32
C THR A 49 9.53 -6.70 5.10
N LYS A 50 10.53 -7.55 5.36
CA LYS A 50 11.95 -7.23 5.13
C LYS A 50 12.27 -6.92 3.66
N LEU A 51 11.59 -7.60 2.73
CA LEU A 51 11.72 -7.33 1.30
C LEU A 51 11.17 -5.96 0.91
N ILE A 52 10.03 -5.55 1.48
CA ILE A 52 9.44 -4.23 1.22
C ILE A 52 10.34 -3.11 1.73
N GLU A 53 11.00 -3.31 2.87
CA GLU A 53 11.96 -2.32 3.41
C GLU A 53 13.15 -2.07 2.46
N ILE A 54 13.61 -3.11 1.76
CA ILE A 54 14.74 -3.02 0.82
C ILE A 54 14.30 -2.57 -0.57
N PHE A 55 13.09 -2.99 -0.97
CA PHE A 55 12.47 -2.64 -2.23
C PHE A 55 11.15 -1.90 -1.99
N PRO A 56 11.18 -0.59 -1.67
CA PRO A 56 9.98 0.17 -1.28
C PRO A 56 8.85 0.16 -2.31
N ASN A 57 9.21 0.08 -3.60
CA ASN A 57 8.24 0.10 -4.70
C ASN A 57 7.85 -1.31 -5.18
N LEU A 58 8.29 -2.37 -4.49
CA LEU A 58 8.02 -3.74 -4.89
C LEU A 58 6.51 -4.03 -4.88
N ASN A 59 6.02 -4.59 -5.97
CA ASN A 59 4.68 -5.14 -6.00
C ASN A 59 4.68 -6.54 -5.35
N VAL A 60 4.21 -6.62 -4.11
CA VAL A 60 4.12 -7.87 -3.36
C VAL A 60 3.13 -8.85 -4.01
N ALA A 61 2.04 -8.36 -4.60
CA ALA A 61 1.08 -9.21 -5.30
C ALA A 61 1.76 -9.92 -6.47
N TRP A 62 2.55 -9.19 -7.26
CA TRP A 62 3.37 -9.78 -8.32
C TRP A 62 4.38 -10.81 -7.78
N LEU A 63 5.04 -10.55 -6.65
CA LEU A 63 5.98 -11.50 -6.07
C LEU A 63 5.30 -12.84 -5.71
N ILE A 64 4.06 -12.78 -5.19
CA ILE A 64 3.29 -13.95 -4.77
C ILE A 64 2.65 -14.65 -5.97
N SER A 65 1.81 -13.96 -6.73
CA SER A 65 1.02 -14.55 -7.82
C SER A 65 1.79 -14.67 -9.14
N GLY A 66 2.76 -13.78 -9.38
CA GLY A 66 3.42 -13.63 -10.67
C GLY A 66 2.64 -12.79 -11.68
N GLU A 67 1.53 -12.18 -11.28
CA GLU A 67 0.67 -11.37 -12.15
C GLU A 67 0.97 -9.88 -12.01
N GLY A 68 0.86 -9.15 -13.12
CA GLY A 68 1.12 -7.71 -13.18
C GLY A 68 2.61 -7.34 -13.25
N ASP A 69 2.91 -6.08 -12.91
CA ASP A 69 4.27 -5.54 -12.95
C ASP A 69 5.01 -5.75 -11.64
N SER A 70 6.34 -5.94 -11.73
CA SER A 70 7.19 -6.23 -10.56
C SER A 70 7.34 -5.06 -9.59
N PHE A 71 7.24 -3.83 -10.09
CA PHE A 71 7.32 -2.62 -9.28
C PHE A 71 6.14 -1.75 -9.59
N HIS A 72 5.61 -1.08 -8.58
CA HIS A 72 4.69 0.02 -8.81
C HIS A 72 5.46 1.13 -9.53
N PRO A 73 4.83 1.83 -10.49
CA PRO A 73 5.41 3.05 -11.04
C PRO A 73 5.76 3.96 -9.87
N SER A 74 6.98 4.51 -9.86
CA SER A 74 7.47 5.34 -8.77
C SER A 74 6.47 6.45 -8.51
N GLN A 75 5.66 6.30 -7.47
CA GLN A 75 4.79 7.36 -7.02
C GLN A 75 5.72 8.41 -6.44
N SER A 76 5.89 9.53 -7.16
CA SER A 76 6.25 10.78 -6.50
C SER A 76 5.38 10.90 -5.26
N ASN A 77 5.95 11.26 -4.10
CA ASN A 77 5.38 11.21 -2.74
C ASN A 77 4.06 12.02 -2.50
N VAL A 78 3.14 12.05 -3.44
CA VAL A 78 1.77 12.53 -3.28
C VAL A 78 0.92 11.31 -2.95
N CYS A 79 0.90 10.96 -1.66
CA CYS A 79 -0.22 10.20 -1.12
C CYS A 79 -1.39 11.18 -1.03
N GLU A 80 -1.99 11.53 -2.17
CA GLU A 80 -3.34 12.07 -2.13
C GLU A 80 -4.26 10.93 -1.67
N PRO A 81 -5.06 11.13 -0.61
CA PRO A 81 -6.11 10.19 -0.26
C PRO A 81 -6.92 9.87 -1.52
N ARG A 82 -7.25 8.60 -1.77
CA ARG A 82 -8.29 8.29 -2.77
C ARG A 82 -9.52 9.06 -2.35
N GLU A 83 -9.93 10.05 -3.15
CA GLU A 83 -11.19 10.76 -2.97
C GLU A 83 -12.35 9.82 -3.33
N ASP A 84 -12.56 8.78 -2.52
CA ASP A 84 -13.80 7.99 -2.55
C ASP A 84 -14.87 8.73 -1.71
N TYR A 85 -15.01 10.03 -1.92
CA TYR A 85 -16.13 10.79 -1.39
C TYR A 85 -17.30 10.63 -2.38
N GLU A 86 -18.31 9.84 -2.00
CA GLU A 86 -19.68 9.96 -2.51
C GLU A 86 -20.20 11.37 -2.12
N SER A 87 -19.76 12.37 -2.88
CA SER A 87 -19.64 13.75 -2.43
C SER A 87 -20.96 14.54 -2.52
N GLU A 88 -21.82 14.23 -3.50
CA GLU A 88 -22.99 15.06 -3.75
C GLU A 88 -24.13 14.84 -2.75
N LEU A 89 -24.35 13.60 -2.29
CA LEU A 89 -25.44 13.28 -1.35
C LEU A 89 -25.12 13.56 0.11
N LEU A 90 -23.84 13.56 0.50
CA LEU A 90 -23.41 13.79 1.88
C LEU A 90 -23.41 15.27 2.24
N VAL A 91 -23.01 16.13 1.31
CA VAL A 91 -22.97 17.58 1.52
C VAL A 91 -24.39 18.12 1.73
N GLU A 92 -25.34 17.75 0.86
CA GLU A 92 -26.74 18.18 1.00
C GLU A 92 -27.36 17.67 2.31
N LYS A 93 -27.16 16.40 2.67
CA LYS A 93 -27.64 15.85 3.95
C LYS A 93 -26.99 16.52 5.16
N LEU A 94 -25.71 16.86 5.08
CA LEU A 94 -24.99 17.55 6.15
C LEU A 94 -25.51 18.99 6.29
N PHE A 95 -25.73 19.70 5.18
CA PHE A 95 -26.34 21.02 5.17
C PHE A 95 -27.75 21.01 5.77
N LEU A 96 -28.61 20.08 5.36
CA LEU A 96 -29.96 19.93 5.92
C LEU A 96 -29.93 19.66 7.44
N LYS A 97 -29.03 18.78 7.89
CA LYS A 97 -28.84 18.49 9.32
C LYS A 97 -28.34 19.70 10.12
N MET A 98 -27.56 20.59 9.50
CA MET A 98 -27.13 21.84 10.12
C MET A 98 -28.24 22.88 10.19
N LEU A 99 -29.15 22.91 9.21
CA LEU A 99 -30.35 23.76 9.23
C LEU A 99 -31.36 23.31 10.28
N ASP A 100 -31.44 22.02 10.59
CA ASP A 100 -32.26 21.49 11.69
C ASP A 100 -31.70 21.80 13.09
N ASN A 101 -30.50 22.39 13.17
CA ASN A 101 -29.93 22.81 14.44
C ASN A 101 -30.64 24.06 14.95
N SER A 102 -31.50 23.90 15.96
CA SER A 102 -32.31 24.97 16.57
C SER A 102 -31.52 26.18 17.07
N LYS A 103 -30.20 26.04 17.30
CA LYS A 103 -29.32 27.16 17.63
C LYS A 103 -28.96 28.00 16.39
N VAL A 104 -28.75 27.36 15.25
CA VAL A 104 -28.44 28.01 13.96
C VAL A 104 -29.65 28.80 13.46
N MET A 105 -30.84 28.19 13.50
CA MET A 105 -32.08 28.84 13.07
C MET A 105 -32.43 30.08 13.91
N ARG A 106 -32.16 30.03 15.23
CA ARG A 106 -32.33 31.20 16.12
C ARG A 106 -31.45 32.37 15.69
N LYS A 107 -30.18 32.11 15.38
CA LYS A 107 -29.23 33.14 14.97
C LYS A 107 -29.55 33.74 13.59
N ILE A 108 -30.08 32.93 12.66
CA ILE A 108 -30.56 33.42 11.37
C ILE A 108 -31.77 34.36 11.54
N ALA A 109 -32.70 34.02 12.45
CA ALA A 109 -33.85 34.87 12.74
C ALA A 109 -33.44 36.22 13.37
N GLU A 110 -32.46 36.21 14.27
CA GLU A 110 -31.90 37.42 14.89
C GLU A 110 -31.24 38.37 13.87
N ILE A 111 -30.57 37.82 12.84
CA ILE A 111 -29.95 38.63 11.77
C ILE A 111 -31.01 39.26 10.88
N LYS A 112 -32.06 38.50 10.51
CA LYS A 112 -33.17 39.00 9.69
C LYS A 112 -34.03 40.06 10.39
N ALA A 113 -34.13 40.03 11.71
CA ALA A 113 -34.88 41.01 12.48
C ALA A 113 -34.16 42.36 12.62
N ASN A 114 -32.85 42.41 12.34
CA ASN A 114 -32.01 43.60 12.47
C ASN A 114 -31.55 44.19 11.12
N SER A 115 -32.10 43.71 10.00
CA SER A 115 -31.98 44.30 8.65
C SER A 115 -33.32 44.86 8.19
#